data_AF-A0A9D7SAY2-F1
#
_entry.id   AF-A0A9D7SAY2-F1
#
_cell.length_a   1.000
_cell.length_b   1.000
_cell.length_c   1.000
_cell.angle_alpha   90.00
_cell.angle_beta   90.00
_cell.angle_gamma   90.00
#
_symmetry.space_group_name_H-M   'P 1'
#
loop_
_entity.id
_entity.type
_entity.pdbx_description
1 polymer ?
#
loop_
_entity_poly.entity_id
_entity_poly.type
_entity_poly.pdbx_seq_one_letter_code
_entity_poly.pdbx_strand_id
1 'polypeptide(L)'
;MTDYSTLDISYLDRDHIIKLLPFSAPAKVDAETGNVEIIKQKEGTVKPELTAKYKNLLFEIYKYRYIFVKGSLHVYFNEGKHNHNDFTIDNFIWVLNDLQQSFGIIPEKTAIRHLESGLNEEKLPFLVSTIIQNLMFQSGRGKEPLIFKYEKKNKK
;
A
#
# COMPACT_ATOMS: atom_id res chain seq x y z
N MET A 1 -8.97 -6.61 5.29
CA MET A 1 -8.99 -5.18 4.95
C MET A 1 -7.99 -4.95 3.82
N THR A 2 -8.33 -4.16 2.80
CA THR A 2 -7.35 -3.74 1.78
C THR A 2 -6.64 -2.49 2.29
N ASP A 3 -5.32 -2.60 2.48
CA ASP A 3 -4.45 -1.47 2.81
C ASP A 3 -3.22 -1.58 1.92
N TYR A 4 -3.00 -0.59 1.07
CA TYR A 4 -1.85 -0.55 0.17
C TYR A 4 -1.54 0.87 -0.25
N SER A 5 -0.27 1.24 -0.14
CA SER A 5 0.24 2.56 -0.49
C SER A 5 1.39 2.45 -1.47
N THR A 6 1.51 3.45 -2.33
CA THR A 6 2.71 3.69 -3.14
C THR A 6 3.13 5.14 -2.97
N LEU A 7 4.29 5.32 -2.35
CA LEU A 7 4.89 6.60 -2.03
C LEU A 7 6.09 6.83 -2.94
N ASP A 8 6.13 7.98 -3.60
CA ASP A 8 7.28 8.45 -4.37
C ASP A 8 8.15 9.31 -3.47
N ILE A 9 9.34 8.78 -3.16
CA ILE A 9 10.33 9.41 -2.29
C ILE A 9 11.59 9.80 -3.07
N SER A 10 11.45 10.05 -4.37
CA SER A 10 12.58 10.37 -5.27
C SER A 10 13.30 11.67 -4.93
N TYR A 11 12.78 12.47 -3.99
CA TYR A 11 13.49 13.63 -3.43
C TYR A 11 14.60 13.23 -2.43
N LEU A 12 14.60 12.00 -1.94
CA LEU A 12 15.64 11.48 -1.07
C LEU A 12 16.86 11.05 -1.87
N ASP A 13 18.02 11.23 -1.24
CA ASP A 13 19.28 10.77 -1.80
C ASP A 13 19.31 9.23 -1.86
N ARG A 14 19.75 8.71 -3.02
CA ARG A 14 19.81 7.27 -3.27
C ARG A 14 20.77 6.58 -2.31
N ASP A 15 21.94 7.18 -2.08
CA ASP A 15 22.99 6.57 -1.25
C ASP A 15 22.62 6.59 0.23
N HIS A 16 21.88 7.62 0.67
CA HIS A 16 21.26 7.64 2.00
C HIS A 16 20.37 6.42 2.24
N ILE A 17 19.41 6.16 1.34
CA ILE A 17 18.48 5.02 1.48
C ILE A 17 19.20 3.67 1.38
N ILE A 18 20.18 3.53 0.48
CA ILE A 18 20.94 2.28 0.32
C ILE A 18 21.72 1.92 1.59
N LYS A 19 22.18 2.91 2.37
CA LYS A 19 22.89 2.66 3.64
C LYS A 19 21.97 2.15 4.75
N LEU A 20 20.68 2.43 4.68
CA LEU A 20 19.72 2.11 5.74
C LEU A 20 19.11 0.72 5.62
N LEU A 21 19.09 0.14 4.42
CA LEU A 21 18.41 -1.12 4.14
C LEU A 21 19.30 -2.06 3.30
N PRO A 22 19.19 -3.39 3.47
CA PRO A 22 19.96 -4.35 2.68
C PRO A 22 19.37 -4.49 1.27
N PHE A 23 19.69 -3.55 0.39
CA PHE A 23 19.27 -3.60 -1.01
C PHE A 23 19.99 -4.69 -1.79
N SER A 24 19.25 -5.37 -2.66
CA SER A 24 19.80 -6.32 -3.62
C SER A 24 19.13 -6.16 -4.99
N ALA A 25 19.80 -6.66 -6.04
CA ALA A 25 19.15 -6.80 -7.34
C ALA A 25 17.92 -7.72 -7.21
N PRO A 26 16.82 -7.46 -7.95
CA PRO A 26 15.65 -8.33 -7.93
C PRO A 26 16.02 -9.75 -8.37
N ALA A 27 15.74 -10.73 -7.52
CA ALA A 27 15.94 -12.14 -7.82
C ALA A 27 14.65 -12.94 -7.65
N LYS A 28 14.50 -14.01 -8.43
CA LYS A 28 13.52 -15.06 -8.20
C LYS A 28 14.20 -16.22 -7.49
N VAL A 29 13.52 -16.76 -6.50
CA VAL A 29 13.91 -18.02 -5.86
C VAL A 29 12.98 -19.09 -6.41
N ASP A 30 13.56 -20.13 -6.98
CA ASP A 30 12.84 -21.34 -7.34
C ASP A 30 12.49 -22.11 -6.06
N ALA A 31 11.19 -22.31 -5.81
CA ALA A 31 10.70 -22.86 -4.54
C ALA A 31 11.02 -24.35 -4.36
N GLU A 32 11.33 -25.07 -5.43
CA GLU A 32 11.61 -26.51 -5.41
C GLU A 32 13.11 -26.79 -5.33
N THR A 33 13.93 -25.96 -5.99
CA THR A 33 15.38 -26.17 -6.11
C THR A 33 16.22 -25.24 -5.22
N GLY A 34 15.62 -24.16 -4.69
CA GLY A 34 16.34 -23.14 -3.93
C GLY A 34 17.27 -22.26 -4.76
N ASN A 35 17.25 -22.42 -6.09
CA ASN A 35 18.08 -21.63 -6.99
C ASN A 35 17.63 -20.17 -7.02
N VAL A 36 18.61 -19.26 -6.99
CA VAL A 36 18.37 -17.82 -7.04
C VAL A 36 18.78 -17.30 -8.42
N GLU A 37 17.80 -16.87 -9.21
CA GLU A 37 18.03 -16.27 -10.51
C GLU A 37 17.81 -14.76 -10.46
N ILE A 38 18.83 -13.99 -10.82
CA ILE A 38 18.69 -12.54 -11.01
C ILE A 38 17.76 -12.29 -12.19
N ILE A 39 16.73 -11.49 -11.98
CA ILE A 39 15.78 -11.13 -13.01
C ILE A 39 16.48 -10.19 -14.00
N LYS A 40 16.95 -10.74 -15.12
CA LYS A 40 17.46 -9.92 -16.23
C LYS A 40 16.34 -9.01 -16.73
N GLN A 41 16.66 -7.73 -16.90
CA GLN A 41 15.72 -6.77 -17.49
C GLN A 41 15.50 -7.15 -18.96
N LYS A 42 14.25 -7.36 -19.37
CA LYS A 42 13.92 -7.43 -20.79
C LYS A 42 13.94 -6.01 -21.36
N GLU A 43 14.52 -5.84 -22.54
CA GLU A 43 14.49 -4.56 -23.25
C GLU A 43 13.04 -4.06 -23.36
N GLY A 44 12.81 -2.79 -23.00
CA GLY A 44 11.48 -2.16 -22.99
C GLY A 44 10.66 -2.29 -21.70
N THR A 45 11.11 -3.05 -20.68
CA THR A 45 10.44 -3.07 -19.36
C THR A 45 11.13 -2.18 -18.33
N VAL A 46 10.35 -1.30 -17.68
CA VAL A 46 10.82 -0.49 -16.54
C VAL A 46 10.69 -1.33 -15.27
N LYS A 47 11.82 -1.88 -14.79
CA LYS A 47 11.93 -2.65 -13.54
C LYS A 47 12.86 -1.96 -12.55
N PRO A 48 12.68 -2.18 -11.24
CA PRO A 48 13.63 -1.69 -10.26
C PRO A 48 15.00 -2.32 -10.48
N GLU A 49 16.03 -1.53 -10.28
CA GLU A 49 17.42 -1.95 -10.25
C GLU A 49 17.76 -2.61 -8.91
N LEU A 50 17.26 -2.04 -7.82
CA LEU A 50 17.46 -2.54 -6.47
C LEU A 50 16.14 -2.59 -5.73
N THR A 51 15.98 -3.60 -4.88
CA THR A 51 14.86 -3.69 -3.95
C THR A 51 15.33 -4.05 -2.55
N ALA A 52 14.57 -3.58 -1.55
CA ALA A 52 14.73 -3.98 -0.15
C ALA A 52 13.36 -4.13 0.49
N LYS A 53 13.21 -5.08 1.42
CA LYS A 53 11.97 -5.27 2.18
C LYS A 53 12.19 -4.92 3.64
N TYR A 54 11.25 -4.22 4.25
CA TYR A 54 11.27 -3.85 5.66
C TYR A 54 9.85 -3.77 6.21
N LYS A 55 9.49 -4.61 7.19
CA LYS A 55 8.15 -4.63 7.83
C LYS A 55 6.98 -4.50 6.83
N ASN A 56 6.93 -5.36 5.82
CA ASN A 56 5.95 -5.35 4.70
C ASN A 56 6.08 -4.20 3.68
N LEU A 57 6.91 -3.19 3.93
CA LEU A 57 7.25 -2.20 2.92
C LEU A 57 8.30 -2.76 1.96
N LEU A 58 8.10 -2.50 0.68
CA LEU A 58 9.01 -2.78 -0.41
C LEU A 58 9.55 -1.44 -0.92
N PHE A 59 10.86 -1.26 -0.77
CA PHE A 59 11.59 -0.16 -1.35
C PHE A 59 12.09 -0.58 -2.73
N GLU A 60 11.90 0.28 -3.72
CA GLU A 60 12.29 0.04 -5.11
C GLU A 60 13.07 1.24 -5.64
N ILE A 61 14.28 1.00 -6.12
CA ILE A 61 15.12 2.03 -6.76
C ILE A 61 15.20 1.72 -8.24
N TYR A 62 14.88 2.70 -9.08
CA TYR A 62 14.97 2.62 -10.53
C TYR A 62 16.15 3.44 -11.06
N LYS A 63 16.74 2.97 -12.17
CA LYS A 63 17.95 3.54 -12.79
C LYS A 63 17.89 5.05 -13.07
N TYR A 64 16.70 5.61 -13.27
CA TYR A 64 16.48 7.02 -13.65
C TYR A 64 15.93 7.88 -12.51
N ARG A 65 16.36 7.60 -11.27
CA ARG A 65 16.09 8.34 -10.02
C ARG A 65 14.76 8.11 -9.32
N TYR A 66 13.88 7.27 -9.85
CA TYR A 66 12.65 6.96 -9.11
C TYR A 66 12.96 6.05 -7.92
N ILE A 67 12.51 6.48 -6.74
CA ILE A 67 12.55 5.69 -5.51
C ILE A 67 11.13 5.58 -4.98
N PHE A 68 10.62 4.36 -4.86
CA PHE A 68 9.28 4.09 -4.36
C PHE A 68 9.32 3.29 -3.07
N VAL A 69 8.37 3.58 -2.18
CA VAL A 69 8.01 2.72 -1.04
C VAL A 69 6.60 2.22 -1.27
N LYS A 70 6.43 0.90 -1.26
CA LYS A 70 5.16 0.23 -1.53
C LYS A 70 4.79 -0.70 -0.39
N GLY A 71 3.51 -0.85 -0.09
CA GLY A 71 3.04 -1.82 0.89
C GLY A 71 1.96 -1.26 1.81
N SER A 72 1.62 -2.04 2.83
CA SER A 72 0.60 -1.67 3.81
C SER A 72 1.21 -0.89 4.97
N LEU A 73 0.76 0.34 5.18
CA LEU A 73 1.17 1.18 6.33
C LEU A 73 0.62 0.61 7.65
N HIS A 74 -0.52 -0.08 7.58
CA HIS A 74 -1.10 -0.78 8.71
C HIS A 74 -0.32 -2.05 9.08
N VAL A 75 0.09 -2.86 8.10
CA VAL A 75 1.00 -3.99 8.36
C VAL A 75 2.34 -3.49 8.90
N TYR A 76 2.84 -2.37 8.38
CA TYR A 76 4.07 -1.73 8.89
C TYR A 76 3.95 -1.34 10.37
N PHE A 77 2.85 -0.68 10.75
CA PHE A 77 2.53 -0.36 12.15
C PHE A 77 2.53 -1.61 13.03
N ASN A 78 1.98 -2.72 12.53
CA ASN A 78 1.97 -4.02 13.20
C ASN A 78 3.27 -4.82 12.99
N GLU A 79 4.41 -4.16 12.82
CA GLU A 79 5.73 -4.77 12.70
C GLU A 79 5.89 -5.76 11.54
N GLY A 80 5.12 -5.61 10.47
CA GLY A 80 5.16 -6.52 9.32
C GLY A 80 4.21 -7.71 9.40
N LYS A 81 3.39 -7.84 10.46
CA LYS A 81 2.66 -9.09 10.77
C LYS A 81 1.28 -9.21 10.11
N HIS A 82 0.41 -8.21 10.25
CA HIS A 82 -0.98 -8.29 9.79
C HIS A 82 -1.67 -6.91 9.65
N ASN A 83 -2.88 -6.87 9.07
CA ASN A 83 -3.71 -5.67 8.90
C ASN A 83 -5.16 -5.83 9.38
N HIS A 84 -5.39 -6.65 10.41
CA HIS A 84 -6.76 -6.99 10.85
C HIS A 84 -7.18 -6.35 12.19
N ASN A 85 -6.30 -5.62 12.88
CA ASN A 85 -6.67 -4.81 14.05
C ASN A 85 -7.11 -3.40 13.63
N ASP A 86 -7.58 -2.59 14.57
CA ASP A 86 -8.01 -1.23 14.25
C ASP A 86 -6.82 -0.31 13.95
N PHE A 87 -6.84 0.30 12.76
CA PHE A 87 -5.85 1.27 12.32
C PHE A 87 -6.44 2.68 12.38
N THR A 88 -6.16 3.39 13.46
CA THR A 88 -6.69 4.73 13.70
C THR A 88 -5.86 5.79 12.98
N ILE A 89 -6.39 7.02 12.94
CA ILE A 89 -5.65 8.20 12.46
C ILE A 89 -4.38 8.43 13.29
N ASP A 90 -4.43 8.20 14.62
CA ASP A 90 -3.26 8.32 15.48
C ASP A 90 -2.17 7.31 15.10
N ASN A 91 -2.55 6.07 14.79
CA ASN A 91 -1.62 5.05 14.30
C ASN A 91 -1.01 5.47 12.96
N PHE A 92 -1.80 6.07 12.07
CA PHE A 92 -1.30 6.60 10.80
C PHE A 92 -0.30 7.74 11.00
N ILE A 93 -0.60 8.71 11.88
CA ILE A 93 0.32 9.81 12.23
C ILE A 93 1.61 9.25 12.83
N TRP A 94 1.51 8.25 13.71
CA TRP A 94 2.68 7.56 14.25
C TRP A 94 3.54 6.95 13.14
N VAL A 95 2.93 6.27 12.17
CA VAL A 95 3.65 5.68 11.01
C VAL A 95 4.37 6.77 10.22
N LEU A 96 3.74 7.91 9.95
CA LEU A 96 4.40 9.01 9.23
C LEU A 96 5.63 9.53 9.98
N ASN A 97 5.52 9.71 11.29
CA ASN A 97 6.64 10.14 12.13
C ASN A 97 7.77 9.10 12.16
N ASP A 98 7.43 7.82 12.27
CA ASP A 98 8.41 6.73 12.31
C ASP A 98 9.13 6.55 10.95
N LEU A 99 8.42 6.70 9.83
CA LEU A 99 9.02 6.71 8.49
C LEU A 99 9.96 7.91 8.29
N GLN A 100 9.59 9.07 8.82
CA GLN A 100 10.45 10.25 8.80
C GLN A 100 11.72 10.03 9.61
N GLN A 101 11.62 9.48 10.82
CA GLN A 101 12.78 9.25 11.70
C GLN A 101 13.68 8.12 11.19
N SER A 102 13.09 7.02 10.71
CA SER A 102 13.82 5.82 10.30
C SER A 102 14.48 5.97 8.93
N PHE A 103 13.83 6.68 7.99
CA PHE A 103 14.26 6.73 6.59
C PHE A 103 14.48 8.14 6.06
N GLY A 104 14.07 9.18 6.80
CA GLY A 104 14.08 10.56 6.32
C GLY A 104 12.89 10.90 5.42
N ILE A 105 11.85 10.05 5.38
CA ILE A 105 10.67 10.27 4.53
C ILE A 105 9.81 11.39 5.13
N ILE A 106 9.92 12.59 4.56
CA ILE A 106 9.17 13.78 4.92
C ILE A 106 7.79 13.74 4.21
N PRO A 107 6.67 13.69 4.94
CA PRO A 107 5.33 13.60 4.35
C PRO A 107 5.04 14.71 3.33
N GLU A 108 5.45 15.95 3.60
CA GLU A 108 5.18 17.12 2.77
C GLU A 108 5.93 17.12 1.43
N LYS A 109 7.01 16.33 1.33
CA LYS A 109 7.80 16.18 0.10
C LYS A 109 7.45 14.89 -0.65
N THR A 110 6.75 13.98 0.01
CA THR A 110 6.40 12.67 -0.53
C THR A 110 5.19 12.78 -1.44
N ALA A 111 5.32 12.34 -2.69
CA ALA A 111 4.16 12.28 -3.58
C ALA A 111 3.44 10.95 -3.42
N ILE A 112 2.15 11.00 -3.11
CA ILE A 112 1.30 9.81 -3.01
C ILE A 112 0.89 9.41 -4.43
N ARG A 113 1.34 8.25 -4.89
CA ARG A 113 0.94 7.68 -6.20
C ARG A 113 -0.30 6.81 -6.07
N HIS A 114 -0.44 6.15 -4.93
CA HIS A 114 -1.56 5.28 -4.61
C HIS A 114 -1.77 5.23 -3.11
N LEU A 115 -3.02 5.29 -2.66
CA LEU A 115 -3.40 5.14 -1.25
C LEU A 115 -4.76 4.43 -1.17
N GLU A 116 -4.74 3.19 -0.72
CA GLU A 116 -5.93 2.42 -0.38
C GLU A 116 -5.97 2.22 1.13
N SER A 117 -7.10 2.56 1.74
CA SER A 117 -7.36 2.30 3.15
C SER A 117 -8.80 1.82 3.31
N GLY A 118 -8.99 0.75 4.09
CA GLY A 118 -10.31 0.27 4.48
C GLY A 118 -10.77 1.00 5.74
N LEU A 119 -11.99 1.55 5.70
CA LEU A 119 -12.61 2.19 6.85
C LEU A 119 -13.67 1.26 7.47
N ASN A 120 -13.58 1.06 8.79
CA ASN A 120 -14.63 0.39 9.55
C ASN A 120 -15.68 1.43 9.96
N GLU A 121 -16.88 1.35 9.37
CA GLU A 121 -18.01 2.21 9.71
C GLU A 121 -18.96 1.46 10.64
N GLU A 122 -19.10 1.92 11.88
CA GLU A 122 -20.02 1.31 12.85
C GLU A 122 -21.50 1.47 12.45
N LYS A 123 -21.82 2.55 11.73
CA LYS A 123 -23.19 2.89 11.34
C LYS A 123 -23.26 3.23 9.86
N LEU A 124 -23.77 2.30 9.08
CA LEU A 124 -24.13 2.56 7.70
C LEU A 124 -25.57 3.07 7.62
N PRO A 125 -25.87 4.00 6.69
CA PRO A 125 -27.24 4.46 6.45
C PRO A 125 -28.14 3.34 5.89
N PHE A 126 -27.55 2.23 5.45
CA PHE A 126 -28.24 1.07 4.88
C PHE A 126 -27.66 -0.22 5.45
N LEU A 127 -28.48 -1.28 5.47
CA LEU A 127 -28.02 -2.61 5.87
C LEU A 127 -26.96 -3.13 4.91
N VAL A 128 -25.91 -3.76 5.45
CA VAL A 128 -24.81 -4.35 4.66
C VAL A 128 -25.34 -5.35 3.63
N SER A 129 -26.34 -6.16 4.00
CA SER A 129 -26.98 -7.13 3.10
C SER A 129 -27.61 -6.47 1.87
N THR A 130 -28.21 -5.29 2.02
CA THR A 130 -28.79 -4.51 0.93
C THR A 130 -27.70 -4.02 -0.04
N ILE A 131 -26.57 -3.54 0.50
CA ILE A 131 -25.42 -3.12 -0.30
C ILE A 131 -24.87 -4.31 -1.09
N ILE A 132 -24.64 -5.46 -0.44
CA ILE A 132 -24.12 -6.67 -1.07
C ILE A 132 -25.05 -7.16 -2.19
N GLN A 133 -26.38 -7.18 -1.97
CA GLN A 133 -27.33 -7.61 -3.00
C GLN A 133 -27.25 -6.75 -4.26
N ASN A 134 -27.13 -5.42 -4.11
CA ASN A 134 -27.04 -4.51 -5.26
C ASN A 134 -25.72 -4.68 -6.03
N LEU A 135 -24.61 -4.94 -5.33
CA LEU A 135 -23.33 -5.29 -5.97
C LEU A 135 -23.41 -6.64 -6.70
N MET A 136 -24.09 -7.63 -6.10
CA MET A 136 -24.32 -8.92 -6.73
C MET A 136 -25.20 -8.78 -7.99
N PHE A 137 -26.21 -7.91 -7.98
CA PHE A 137 -27.02 -7.62 -9.17
C PHE A 137 -26.17 -7.04 -10.31
N GLN A 138 -25.32 -6.05 -10.00
CA GLN A 138 -24.41 -5.46 -10.99
C GLN A 138 -23.45 -6.48 -11.61
N SER A 139 -23.02 -7.48 -10.83
CA SER A 139 -22.18 -8.58 -11.33
C SER A 139 -22.96 -9.73 -12.01
N GLY A 140 -24.27 -9.57 -12.21
CA GLY A 140 -25.14 -10.55 -12.86
C GLY A 140 -25.49 -11.78 -12.00
N ARG A 141 -25.21 -11.74 -10.71
CA ARG A 141 -25.41 -12.85 -9.76
C ARG A 141 -26.47 -12.56 -8.70
N GLY A 142 -27.04 -11.36 -8.70
CA GLY A 142 -28.01 -10.90 -7.72
C GLY A 142 -29.43 -10.84 -8.27
N LYS A 143 -30.39 -10.73 -7.35
CA LYS A 143 -31.79 -10.39 -7.65
C LYS A 143 -31.90 -8.91 -7.98
N GLU A 144 -33.08 -8.45 -8.39
CA GLU A 144 -33.33 -7.03 -8.67
C GLU A 144 -32.79 -6.09 -7.57
N PRO A 145 -32.25 -4.93 -7.97
CA PRO A 145 -31.61 -4.01 -7.06
C PRO A 145 -32.64 -3.29 -6.20
N LEU A 146 -32.33 -3.14 -4.91
CA LEU A 146 -33.11 -2.33 -3.99
C LEU A 146 -32.79 -0.85 -4.20
N ILE A 147 -33.79 -0.03 -4.50
CA ILE A 147 -33.62 1.40 -4.75
C ILE A 147 -33.35 2.13 -3.43
N PHE A 148 -32.21 2.81 -3.34
CA PHE A 148 -31.90 3.70 -2.22
C PHE A 148 -32.50 5.08 -2.45
N LYS A 149 -33.38 5.54 -1.54
CA LYS A 149 -33.73 6.96 -1.45
C LYS A 149 -32.71 7.65 -0.56
N TYR A 150 -31.70 8.26 -1.17
CA TYR A 150 -30.74 9.08 -0.43
C TYR A 150 -31.33 10.47 -0.18
N GLU A 151 -31.71 10.75 1.07
CA GLU A 151 -32.00 12.10 1.50
C GLU A 151 -30.72 12.73 2.05
N LYS A 152 -30.19 13.72 1.34
CA LYS A 152 -29.03 14.49 1.81
C LYS A 152 -29.45 15.25 3.07
N LYS A 153 -29.05 14.78 4.25
CA LYS A 153 -29.18 15.57 5.47
C LYS A 153 -28.27 16.79 5.34
N ASN A 154 -28.87 17.97 5.23
CA ASN A 154 -28.14 19.22 5.38
C ASN A 154 -27.55 19.23 6.80
N LYS A 155 -26.22 19.18 6.91
CA LYS A 155 -25.54 19.41 8.19
C LYS A 155 -25.84 20.84 8.62
N LYS A 156 -26.43 21.00 9.80
CA LYS A 156 -26.53 22.29 10.51
C LYS A 156 -25.15 22.69 11.02
#